data_AF-A0A2M8BGM8-F1
#
_entry.id   AF-A0A2M8BGM8-F1
#
_cell.length_a   1.000
_cell.length_b   1.000
_cell.length_c   1.000
_cell.angle_alpha   90.00
_cell.angle_beta   90.00
_cell.angle_gamma   90.00
#
_symmetry.space_group_name_H-M   'P 1'
#
loop_
_entity.id
_entity.type
_entity.pdbx_description
1 polymer ?
#
loop_
_entity_poly.entity_id
_entity_poly.type
_entity_poly.pdbx_seq_one_letter_code
_entity_poly.pdbx_strand_id
1 'polypeptide(L)'
;MNFPSTMKLLPALIISLLAGNASAAGFQLLEQNASGLGNAYAGSAAVAENASTIFYNPAGMTQLKDRELSTGLVAVGTSFKFNDTGSSVGFLTGTGTGGNGGGWGFIPNAYMSWALNKDLYVGLGVGAPFGLKTEYDNPWVGAA
;
A
#
# COMPACT_ATOMS: atom_id res chain seq x y z
N MET A 1 -48.79 0.34 14.25
CA MET A 1 -48.69 1.00 12.92
C MET A 1 -47.52 0.38 12.17
N ASN A 2 -47.79 -0.36 11.09
CA ASN A 2 -46.74 -0.92 10.24
C ASN A 2 -46.35 0.11 9.17
N PHE A 3 -45.18 0.73 9.31
CA PHE A 3 -44.67 1.65 8.28
C PHE A 3 -44.31 0.88 7.00
N PRO A 4 -44.64 1.41 5.81
CA PRO A 4 -44.30 0.76 4.54
C PRO A 4 -42.78 0.66 4.37
N SER A 5 -42.30 -0.45 3.78
CA SER A 5 -40.87 -0.75 3.57
C SER A 5 -40.13 0.38 2.83
N THR A 6 -40.83 1.10 1.96
CA THR A 6 -40.34 2.26 1.20
C THR A 6 -39.84 3.41 2.10
N MET A 7 -40.44 3.60 3.28
CA MET A 7 -40.05 4.67 4.22
C MET A 7 -38.72 4.39 4.93
N LYS A 8 -38.26 3.13 4.93
CA LYS A 8 -36.98 2.72 5.53
C LYS A 8 -35.83 2.71 4.51
N LEU A 9 -36.13 2.61 3.22
CA LEU A 9 -35.14 2.56 2.14
C LEU A 9 -34.45 3.90 1.90
N LEU A 10 -35.19 5.01 1.98
CA LEU A 10 -34.63 6.35 1.77
C LEU A 10 -33.51 6.70 2.77
N PRO A 11 -33.68 6.57 4.10
CA PRO A 11 -32.59 6.83 5.03
C PRO A 11 -31.42 5.84 4.88
N ALA A 12 -31.69 4.57 4.52
CA ALA A 12 -30.63 3.59 4.25
C ALA A 12 -29.77 3.99 3.04
N LEU A 13 -30.40 4.46 1.95
CA LEU A 13 -29.70 4.91 0.75
C LEU A 13 -28.85 6.17 1.04
N ILE A 14 -29.39 7.09 1.83
CA ILE A 14 -28.67 8.31 2.25
C ILE A 14 -27.45 7.94 3.11
N ILE A 15 -27.57 7.01 4.05
CA ILE A 15 -26.43 6.53 4.86
C ILE A 15 -25.37 5.87 3.98
N SER A 16 -25.76 5.06 2.99
CA SER A 16 -24.80 4.44 2.07
C SER A 16 -24.08 5.45 1.17
N LEU A 17 -24.74 6.55 0.79
CA LEU A 17 -24.13 7.62 0.00
C LEU A 17 -23.20 8.52 0.84
N LEU A 18 -23.47 8.62 2.14
CA LEU A 18 -22.65 9.37 3.10
C LEU A 18 -21.52 8.53 3.71
N ALA A 19 -21.46 7.22 3.42
CA ALA A 19 -20.38 6.37 3.86
C ALA A 19 -19.08 6.81 3.17
N GLY A 20 -18.23 7.52 3.91
CA GLY A 20 -16.91 7.93 3.44
C GLY A 20 -15.96 6.75 3.31
N ASN A 21 -15.00 6.85 2.39
CA ASN A 21 -13.87 5.91 2.32
C ASN A 21 -12.82 6.31 3.37
N ALA A 22 -12.35 5.34 4.15
CA ALA A 22 -11.18 5.55 5.01
C ALA A 22 -9.91 5.40 4.15
N SER A 23 -9.09 6.45 4.08
CA SER A 23 -7.76 6.34 3.50
C SER A 23 -6.83 5.66 4.51
N ALA A 24 -6.45 4.42 4.23
CA ALA A 24 -5.56 3.62 5.07
C ALA A 24 -4.34 3.20 4.26
N ALA A 25 -3.25 3.95 4.40
CA ALA A 25 -1.97 3.67 3.73
C ALA A 25 -0.91 3.05 4.67
N GLY A 26 -1.27 2.75 5.93
CA GLY A 26 -0.30 2.45 6.99
C GLY A 26 0.67 1.29 6.71
N PHE A 27 0.22 0.28 5.96
CA PHE A 27 1.05 -0.85 5.52
C PHE A 27 1.02 -1.02 3.99
N GLN A 28 0.53 -0.02 3.26
CA GLN A 28 0.50 -0.05 1.80
C GLN A 28 1.89 0.31 1.27
N LEU A 29 2.33 -0.43 0.25
CA LEU A 29 3.62 -0.22 -0.41
C LEU A 29 3.39 0.22 -1.85
N LEU A 30 3.87 1.42 -2.17
CA LEU A 30 3.82 1.96 -3.52
C LEU A 30 5.02 1.53 -4.37
N GLU A 31 6.00 0.85 -3.77
CA GLU A 31 7.31 0.48 -4.32
C GLU A 31 7.29 -0.57 -5.46
N GLN A 32 6.42 -0.34 -6.44
CA GLN A 32 6.14 -1.24 -7.56
C GLN A 32 7.04 -1.01 -8.78
N ASN A 33 7.78 0.10 -8.83
CA ASN A 33 8.77 0.36 -9.88
C ASN A 33 9.69 1.54 -9.50
N ALA A 34 10.88 1.60 -10.12
CA ALA A 34 11.83 2.69 -9.87
C ALA A 34 11.44 4.01 -10.57
N SER A 35 10.80 3.95 -11.74
CA SER A 35 10.39 5.13 -12.52
C SER A 35 9.36 5.98 -11.78
N GLY A 36 8.38 5.33 -11.16
CA GLY A 36 7.37 5.95 -10.30
C GLY A 36 7.96 6.48 -9.01
N LEU A 37 8.88 5.73 -8.37
CA LEU A 37 9.61 6.23 -7.20
C LEU A 37 10.31 7.57 -7.49
N GLY A 38 10.92 7.72 -8.68
CA GLY A 38 11.58 8.95 -9.12
C GLY A 38 10.66 10.18 -9.25
N ASN A 39 9.34 9.97 -9.41
CA ASN A 39 8.33 11.02 -9.50
C ASN A 39 7.25 10.90 -8.41
N ALA A 40 7.59 10.30 -7.26
CA ALA A 40 6.68 10.10 -6.13
C ALA A 40 5.32 9.47 -6.51
N TYR A 41 5.32 8.60 -7.52
CA TYR A 41 4.14 7.93 -8.09
C TYR A 41 3.05 8.87 -8.65
N ALA A 42 3.39 10.14 -8.91
CA ALA A 42 2.48 11.07 -9.55
C ALA A 42 2.09 10.58 -10.95
N GLY A 43 0.78 10.50 -11.21
CA GLY A 43 0.25 10.07 -12.51
C GLY A 43 0.38 8.56 -12.80
N SER A 44 0.67 7.71 -11.80
CA SER A 44 0.91 6.27 -12.02
C SER A 44 -0.23 5.52 -12.71
N ALA A 45 -1.46 6.02 -12.64
CA ALA A 45 -2.60 5.45 -13.36
C ALA A 45 -2.63 5.78 -14.87
N ALA A 46 -1.86 6.78 -15.31
CA ALA A 46 -1.80 7.24 -16.71
C ALA A 46 -0.44 7.00 -17.37
N VAL A 47 0.64 6.92 -16.58
CA VAL A 47 1.99 6.63 -17.07
C VAL A 47 2.08 5.18 -17.55
N ALA A 48 2.62 5.01 -18.76
CA ALA A 48 2.82 3.71 -19.41
C ALA A 48 4.23 3.62 -20.03
N GLU A 49 5.25 4.00 -19.26
CA GLU A 49 6.65 3.99 -19.70
C GLU A 49 7.30 2.60 -19.66
N ASN A 50 6.75 1.68 -18.86
CA ASN A 50 7.22 0.30 -18.79
C ASN A 50 6.15 -0.68 -18.29
N ALA A 51 6.46 -1.98 -18.35
CA ALA A 51 5.54 -3.07 -17.97
C ALA A 51 4.96 -2.98 -16.55
N SER A 52 5.55 -2.20 -15.63
CA SER A 52 4.97 -2.01 -14.29
C SER A 52 3.64 -1.25 -14.29
N THR A 53 3.25 -0.62 -15.41
CA THR A 53 1.90 -0.04 -15.61
C THR A 53 0.80 -1.06 -15.32
N ILE A 54 1.07 -2.37 -15.48
CA ILE A 54 0.16 -3.47 -15.12
C ILE A 54 -0.39 -3.33 -13.69
N PHE A 55 0.41 -2.86 -12.73
CA PHE A 55 -0.04 -2.74 -11.34
C PHE A 55 -1.10 -1.65 -11.15
N TYR A 56 -0.89 -0.47 -11.76
CA TYR A 56 -1.74 0.70 -11.56
C TYR A 56 -2.87 0.79 -12.60
N ASN A 57 -2.58 0.45 -13.85
CA ASN A 57 -3.51 0.47 -14.97
C ASN A 57 -3.06 -0.48 -16.10
N PRO A 58 -3.59 -1.72 -16.16
CA PRO A 58 -3.29 -2.67 -17.24
C PRO A 58 -3.58 -2.16 -18.65
N ALA A 59 -4.47 -1.17 -18.84
CA ALA A 59 -4.72 -0.59 -20.16
C ALA A 59 -3.50 0.14 -20.73
N GLY A 60 -2.57 0.58 -19.87
CA GLY A 60 -1.29 1.15 -20.27
C GLY A 60 -0.43 0.20 -21.11
N MET A 61 -0.65 -1.12 -21.05
CA MET A 61 0.07 -2.10 -21.88
C MET A 61 -0.07 -1.83 -23.39
N THR A 62 -1.14 -1.16 -23.81
CA THR A 62 -1.37 -0.75 -25.21
C THR A 62 -0.36 0.28 -25.74
N GLN A 63 0.41 0.92 -24.86
CA GLN A 63 1.45 1.88 -25.20
C GLN A 63 2.86 1.27 -25.18
N LEU A 64 2.98 0.00 -24.77
CA LEU A 64 4.26 -0.70 -24.62
C LEU A 64 4.64 -1.41 -25.92
N LYS A 65 5.88 -1.92 -25.97
CA LYS A 65 6.32 -2.82 -27.04
C LYS A 65 5.56 -4.15 -26.99
N ASP A 66 5.52 -4.88 -28.11
CA ASP A 66 4.85 -6.19 -28.23
C ASP A 66 5.20 -7.17 -27.10
N ARG A 67 6.44 -7.13 -26.61
CA ARG A 67 6.88 -7.85 -25.43
C ARG A 67 7.78 -6.96 -24.61
N GLU A 68 7.45 -6.81 -23.33
CA GLU A 68 8.19 -5.92 -22.45
C GLU A 68 8.33 -6.52 -21.05
N LEU A 69 9.52 -6.41 -20.48
CA LEU A 69 9.87 -6.87 -19.14
C LEU A 69 10.35 -5.67 -18.32
N SER A 70 9.81 -5.52 -17.12
CA SER A 70 10.25 -4.55 -16.13
C SER A 70 10.55 -5.29 -14.83
N THR A 71 11.69 -5.00 -14.20
CA THR A 71 12.05 -5.57 -12.90
C THR A 71 12.82 -4.54 -12.09
N GLY A 72 12.66 -4.59 -10.78
CA GLY A 72 13.30 -3.67 -9.87
C GLY A 72 13.34 -4.19 -8.44
N LEU A 73 14.11 -3.49 -7.63
CA LEU A 73 14.20 -3.67 -6.19
C LEU A 73 14.24 -2.29 -5.56
N VAL A 74 13.36 -2.04 -4.60
CA VAL A 74 13.38 -0.80 -3.81
C VAL A 74 13.80 -1.12 -2.38
N ALA A 75 14.74 -0.36 -1.84
CA ALA A 75 15.12 -0.41 -0.43
C ALA A 75 14.42 0.73 0.33
N VAL A 76 13.73 0.39 1.42
CA VAL A 76 13.01 1.35 2.26
C VAL A 76 13.61 1.33 3.65
N GLY A 77 14.12 2.47 4.10
CA GLY A 77 14.61 2.67 5.47
C GLY A 77 13.56 3.40 6.29
N THR A 78 12.98 2.73 7.28
CA THR A 78 11.94 3.31 8.16
C THR A 78 12.51 3.73 9.51
N SER A 79 11.91 4.74 10.12
CA SER A 79 12.21 5.18 11.48
C SER A 79 10.91 5.40 12.26
N PHE A 80 10.65 4.56 13.25
CA PHE A 80 9.49 4.62 14.13
C PHE A 80 9.96 4.82 15.58
N LYS A 81 9.80 6.03 16.11
CA LYS A 81 10.19 6.34 17.49
C LYS A 81 8.95 6.49 18.35
N PHE A 82 8.93 5.79 19.47
CA PHE A 82 7.88 5.92 20.48
C PHE A 82 8.28 6.96 21.54
N ASN A 83 7.35 7.84 21.91
CA ASN A 83 7.54 8.82 22.97
C ASN A 83 6.51 8.59 24.07
N ASP A 84 6.98 8.40 25.29
CA ASP A 84 6.13 8.20 26.47
C ASP A 84 6.02 9.48 27.30
N THR A 85 4.80 9.82 27.73
CA THR A 85 4.51 10.99 28.58
C THR A 85 3.74 10.62 29.86
N GLY A 86 3.84 9.37 30.32
CA GLY A 86 3.29 8.94 31.60
C GLY A 86 2.55 7.61 31.59
N SER A 87 2.97 6.66 30.76
CA SER A 87 2.43 5.30 30.76
C SER A 87 2.64 4.64 32.13
N SER A 88 1.61 4.00 32.68
CA SER A 88 1.68 3.26 33.94
C SER A 88 1.61 1.77 33.67
N VAL A 89 2.72 1.06 33.88
CA VAL A 89 2.88 -0.37 33.53
C VAL A 89 3.06 -1.29 34.75
N GLY A 90 2.64 -0.84 35.94
CA GLY A 90 2.62 -1.67 37.15
C GLY A 90 3.99 -2.25 37.50
N PHE A 91 4.13 -3.59 37.53
CA PHE A 91 5.37 -4.29 37.87
C PHE A 91 6.49 -4.13 36.81
N LEU A 92 6.19 -3.63 35.62
CA LEU A 92 7.16 -3.34 34.57
C LEU A 92 7.85 -1.98 34.76
N THR A 93 7.91 -1.45 35.98
CA THR A 93 8.65 -0.22 36.30
C THR A 93 10.12 -0.35 35.90
N GLY A 94 10.58 0.47 34.94
CA GLY A 94 11.96 0.48 34.44
C GLY A 94 12.13 0.15 32.95
N THR A 95 11.05 -0.11 32.21
CA THR A 95 11.10 -0.28 30.75
C THR A 95 11.38 1.04 30.02
N GLY A 96 12.11 0.98 28.90
CA GLY A 96 12.38 2.15 28.04
C GLY A 96 11.36 2.32 26.91
N THR A 97 11.60 3.27 26.01
CA THR A 97 10.76 3.52 24.82
C THR A 97 11.02 2.56 23.67
N GLY A 98 11.94 1.60 23.82
CA GLY A 98 12.23 0.59 22.80
C GLY A 98 12.99 1.12 21.58
N GLY A 99 13.48 2.37 21.60
CA GLY A 99 14.34 2.92 20.55
C GLY A 99 13.64 3.20 19.22
N ASN A 100 14.32 2.86 18.12
CA ASN A 100 13.77 2.96 16.77
C ASN A 100 13.20 1.59 16.36
N GLY A 101 11.87 1.49 16.32
CA GLY A 101 11.19 0.29 15.86
C GLY A 101 11.26 0.05 14.35
N GLY A 102 11.80 0.99 13.58
CA GLY A 102 11.94 0.89 12.13
C GLY A 102 13.22 0.15 11.71
N GLY A 103 13.33 -0.12 10.42
CA GLY A 103 14.50 -0.76 9.84
C GLY A 103 14.47 -0.75 8.32
N TRP A 104 15.40 -1.51 7.72
CA TRP A 104 15.46 -1.70 6.28
C TRP A 104 14.53 -2.82 5.82
N GLY A 105 13.76 -2.55 4.78
CA GLY A 105 13.00 -3.51 4.00
C GLY A 105 13.41 -3.45 2.53
N PHE A 106 13.23 -4.56 1.82
CA PHE A 106 13.54 -4.68 0.40
C PHE A 106 12.32 -5.21 -0.34
N ILE A 107 11.87 -4.47 -1.35
CA ILE A 107 10.61 -4.70 -2.05
C ILE A 107 10.93 -5.01 -3.52
N PRO A 108 10.98 -6.30 -3.90
CA PRO A 108 11.20 -6.68 -5.28
C PRO A 108 9.91 -6.48 -6.09
N ASN A 109 10.09 -6.17 -7.36
CA ASN A 109 9.00 -6.12 -8.33
C ASN A 109 9.44 -6.65 -9.70
N ALA A 110 8.53 -7.33 -10.38
CA ALA A 110 8.74 -7.87 -11.71
C ALA A 110 7.42 -7.92 -12.47
N TYR A 111 7.43 -7.44 -13.71
CA TYR A 111 6.26 -7.33 -14.57
C TYR A 111 6.62 -7.70 -16.01
N MET A 112 5.75 -8.46 -16.66
CA MET A 112 5.89 -8.83 -18.06
C MET A 112 4.58 -8.52 -18.80
N SER A 113 4.68 -7.77 -19.89
CA SER A 113 3.59 -7.48 -20.82
C SER A 113 3.82 -8.22 -22.14
N TRP A 114 2.76 -8.76 -22.73
CA TRP A 114 2.81 -9.37 -24.06
C TRP A 114 1.53 -9.06 -24.85
N ALA A 115 1.68 -8.35 -25.97
CA ALA A 115 0.68 -8.21 -27.01
C ALA A 115 0.51 -9.55 -27.76
N LEU A 116 -0.62 -10.22 -27.57
CA LEU A 116 -0.96 -11.43 -28.34
C LEU A 116 -1.37 -11.05 -29.77
N ASN A 117 -1.99 -9.89 -29.93
CA ASN A 117 -2.31 -9.25 -31.20
C ASN A 117 -2.55 -7.74 -30.97
N LYS A 118 -3.00 -7.01 -32.00
CA LYS A 118 -3.22 -5.56 -31.94
C LYS A 118 -4.24 -5.08 -30.89
N ASP A 119 -5.18 -5.94 -30.48
CA ASP A 119 -6.27 -5.59 -29.57
C ASP A 119 -6.22 -6.36 -28.24
N LEU A 120 -5.35 -7.37 -28.11
CA LEU A 120 -5.31 -8.25 -26.95
C LEU A 120 -3.90 -8.31 -26.34
N TYR A 121 -3.85 -7.98 -25.06
CA TYR A 121 -2.63 -7.94 -24.25
C TYR A 121 -2.82 -8.81 -23.02
N VAL A 122 -1.77 -9.53 -22.64
CA VAL A 122 -1.70 -10.27 -21.40
C VAL A 122 -0.53 -9.77 -20.57
N GLY A 123 -0.74 -9.66 -19.26
CA GLY A 123 0.24 -9.17 -18.32
C GLY A 123 0.40 -10.13 -17.14
N LEU A 124 1.62 -10.25 -16.64
CA LEU A 124 1.94 -10.91 -15.38
C LEU A 124 2.70 -9.92 -14.49
N GLY A 125 2.33 -9.83 -13.22
CA GLY A 125 3.01 -9.01 -12.23
C GLY A 125 3.25 -9.77 -10.95
N VAL A 126 4.44 -9.61 -10.38
CA VAL A 126 4.83 -10.11 -9.06
C VAL A 126 5.46 -8.96 -8.29
N GLY A 127 4.95 -8.71 -7.10
CA GLY A 127 5.41 -7.64 -6.21
C GLY A 127 4.76 -7.76 -4.84
N ALA A 128 5.07 -6.81 -3.95
CA ALA A 128 4.46 -6.72 -2.64
C ALA A 128 3.63 -5.42 -2.54
N PRO A 129 2.29 -5.48 -2.63
CA PRO A 129 1.44 -4.28 -2.47
C PRO A 129 1.30 -3.84 -1.00
N PHE A 130 1.66 -4.72 -0.06
CA PHE A 130 1.48 -4.52 1.37
C PHE A 130 2.67 -5.06 2.15
N GLY A 131 3.06 -4.36 3.20
CA GLY A 131 4.10 -4.77 4.13
C GLY A 131 4.40 -3.69 5.16
N LEU A 132 4.71 -4.13 6.38
CA LEU A 132 5.16 -3.27 7.47
C LEU A 132 6.04 -4.10 8.41
N LYS A 133 7.18 -3.55 8.81
CA LYS A 133 8.07 -4.14 9.81
C LYS A 133 8.31 -3.12 10.91
N THR A 134 7.89 -3.48 12.12
CA THR A 134 8.13 -2.68 13.32
C THR A 134 8.56 -3.60 14.46
N GLU A 135 9.73 -3.35 15.03
CA GLU A 135 10.33 -4.17 16.09
C GLU A 135 11.11 -3.26 17.05
N TYR A 136 10.54 -3.03 18.24
CA TYR A 136 11.15 -2.23 19.30
C TYR A 136 12.05 -3.07 20.20
N ASP A 137 13.13 -2.48 20.71
CA ASP A 137 14.10 -3.15 21.58
C ASP A 137 13.54 -3.45 22.97
N ASN A 138 13.88 -4.62 23.52
CA ASN A 138 13.54 -4.98 24.90
C ASN A 138 14.55 -4.39 25.90
N PRO A 139 14.11 -3.90 27.08
CA PRO A 139 12.73 -3.82 27.55
C PRO A 139 11.97 -2.58 27.02
N TRP A 140 10.80 -2.78 26.40
CA TRP A 140 9.92 -1.72 25.87
C TRP A 140 8.66 -1.58 26.72
N VAL A 141 8.29 -0.34 27.07
CA VAL A 141 7.09 -0.02 27.88
C VAL A 141 5.78 -0.43 27.20
N GLY A 142 5.74 -0.47 25.87
CA GLY A 142 4.58 -0.94 25.10
C GLY A 142 4.48 -2.47 24.96
N ALA A 143 5.39 -3.24 25.58
CA ALA A 143 5.31 -4.70 25.60
C ALA A 143 4.43 -5.27 26.73
N ALA A 144 3.83 -4.39 27.55
CA ALA A 144 2.93 -4.71 28.66
C ALA A 144 1.59 -5.28 28.20
#